data_AF-A0A8J5JIT0-F1
#
_entry.id   AF-A0A8J5JIT0-F1
#
_cell.length_a   1.000
_cell.length_b   1.000
_cell.length_c   1.000
_cell.angle_alpha   90.00
_cell.angle_beta   90.00
_cell.angle_gamma   90.00
#
_symmetry.space_group_name_H-M   'P 1'
#
loop_
_entity.id
_entity.type
_entity.pdbx_description
1 polymer ?
#
loop_
_entity_poly.entity_id
_entity_poly.type
_entity_poly.pdbx_seq_one_letter_code
_entity_poly.pdbx_strand_id
1 'polypeptide(L)'
;MASTSGSGTKPKTRKDNEVWLIGPTAHALTALAQKTKEDEKQGMNPPFSSSSEFEEQVNSSASECSPPKKSKPGKPRAKNIMSPVLAKALDRTKISDRDAVHLIAAAAQTLGHNVEDIAVNRKTIRQSRMKLRVQSFKSAKEQFILNLDPTIPLVVHWDGKLLPETAGGKETYDRLPIIVSYEENEQLLNVSKLPNGTDVNDIHLEDFVSSATSKFFDMLNLPTDFLQLSPSLWQTNAGYCKAQKKLKTMKVVNDVAERGVALIQDYIHVITKDEEQRQFLLQVVSDHRKNFPNSLKRTVIEALKKNDLCC
;
A
#
# COMPACT_ATOMS: atom_id res chain seq x y z
N MET A 1 0.68 -70.26 -17.26
CA MET A 1 -0.72 -70.26 -16.85
C MET A 1 -0.92 -69.15 -15.83
N ALA A 2 -1.66 -68.10 -16.17
CA ALA A 2 -2.26 -67.21 -15.18
C ALA A 2 -3.47 -66.55 -15.85
N SER A 3 -4.64 -66.90 -15.33
CA SER A 3 -5.95 -66.63 -15.89
C SER A 3 -6.41 -65.20 -15.61
N THR A 4 -7.13 -64.67 -16.58
CA THR A 4 -7.99 -63.49 -16.53
C THR A 4 -9.35 -63.81 -15.90
N SER A 5 -9.86 -62.89 -15.07
CA SER A 5 -11.28 -62.51 -14.91
C SER A 5 -11.31 -61.29 -13.98
N GLY A 6 -12.00 -60.18 -14.19
CA GLY A 6 -13.11 -59.86 -15.10
C GLY A 6 -14.05 -58.91 -14.36
N SER A 7 -13.97 -57.62 -14.70
CA SER A 7 -14.96 -56.51 -14.59
C SER A 7 -15.99 -56.44 -13.45
N GLY A 8 -16.09 -55.24 -12.86
CA GLY A 8 -17.33 -54.76 -12.24
C GLY A 8 -17.22 -53.33 -11.70
N THR A 9 -17.58 -52.33 -12.52
CA THR A 9 -17.68 -50.91 -12.17
C THR A 9 -19.08 -50.52 -11.69
N LYS A 10 -19.19 -49.81 -10.56
CA LYS A 10 -19.94 -48.52 -10.36
C LYS A 10 -19.92 -48.04 -8.88
N PRO A 11 -20.26 -46.75 -8.58
CA PRO A 11 -19.43 -45.82 -7.80
C PRO A 11 -19.93 -45.59 -6.37
N LYS A 12 -19.07 -45.09 -5.46
CA LYS A 12 -19.48 -44.52 -4.17
C LYS A 12 -18.62 -43.33 -3.72
N THR A 13 -19.25 -42.15 -3.80
CA THR A 13 -19.27 -41.05 -2.82
C THR A 13 -17.97 -40.64 -2.13
N ARG A 14 -17.52 -39.42 -2.49
CA ARG A 14 -16.52 -38.60 -1.79
C ARG A 14 -17.05 -38.26 -0.39
N LYS A 15 -16.42 -38.80 0.64
CA LYS A 15 -16.60 -38.33 2.02
C LYS A 15 -15.80 -37.03 2.20
N ASP A 16 -16.43 -36.07 2.84
CA ASP A 16 -15.88 -34.80 3.24
C ASP A 16 -14.66 -35.01 4.15
N ASN A 17 -13.55 -34.37 3.80
CA ASN A 17 -12.39 -34.27 4.67
C ASN A 17 -12.62 -33.11 5.63
N GLU A 18 -13.16 -33.41 6.81
CA GLU A 18 -12.98 -32.59 8.00
C GLU A 18 -11.49 -32.50 8.30
N VAL A 19 -10.91 -31.31 8.14
CA VAL A 19 -9.55 -31.02 8.60
C VAL A 19 -9.65 -30.49 10.04
N TRP A 20 -9.17 -31.32 10.97
CA TRP A 20 -8.97 -30.97 12.36
C TRP A 20 -7.93 -29.86 12.48
N LEU A 21 -8.32 -28.73 13.08
CA LEU A 21 -7.39 -27.72 13.60
C LEU A 21 -6.64 -28.33 14.79
N ILE A 22 -5.46 -28.88 14.54
CA ILE A 22 -4.49 -29.19 15.60
C ILE A 22 -3.41 -28.13 15.57
N GLY A 23 -3.61 -27.11 16.41
CA GLY A 23 -2.64 -26.07 16.73
C GLY A 23 -2.97 -25.47 18.11
N PRO A 24 -2.00 -24.81 18.78
CA PRO A 24 -2.13 -24.35 20.19
C PRO A 24 -3.35 -23.47 20.48
N THR A 25 -3.99 -22.94 19.44
CA THR A 25 -5.19 -22.09 19.45
C THR A 25 -6.44 -22.76 20.05
N ALA A 26 -6.53 -24.10 20.05
CA ALA A 26 -7.74 -24.79 20.51
C ALA A 26 -7.92 -24.83 22.04
N HIS A 27 -6.84 -24.75 22.83
CA HIS A 27 -6.94 -24.75 24.30
C HIS A 27 -7.33 -23.38 24.88
N ALA A 28 -7.09 -22.28 24.14
CA ALA A 28 -7.39 -20.94 24.61
C ALA A 28 -8.91 -20.63 24.64
N LEU A 29 -9.68 -21.20 23.71
CA LEU A 29 -11.12 -20.97 23.61
C LEU A 29 -11.93 -21.64 24.72
N THR A 30 -11.45 -22.77 25.27
CA THR A 30 -12.14 -23.48 26.37
C THR A 30 -11.94 -22.78 27.72
N ALA A 31 -10.82 -22.08 27.91
CA ALA A 31 -10.55 -21.32 29.13
C ALA A 31 -11.34 -19.99 29.20
N LEU A 32 -11.64 -19.38 28.05
CA LEU A 32 -12.39 -18.11 27.97
C LEU A 32 -13.86 -18.25 28.43
N ALA A 33 -14.44 -19.45 28.34
CA ALA A 33 -15.83 -19.71 28.71
C ALA A 33 -16.06 -19.82 30.23
N GLN A 34 -15.00 -19.92 31.04
CA GLN A 34 -15.11 -20.06 32.50
C GLN A 34 -14.92 -18.74 33.26
N LYS A 35 -14.39 -17.69 32.61
CA LYS A 35 -14.03 -16.43 33.28
C LYS A 35 -15.10 -15.32 33.19
N THR A 36 -16.10 -15.48 32.33
CA THR A 36 -17.19 -14.50 32.15
C THR A 36 -18.22 -14.45 33.29
N LYS A 37 -17.98 -15.14 34.41
CA LYS A 37 -18.85 -15.12 35.59
C LYS A 37 -18.38 -14.19 36.73
N GLU A 38 -17.18 -13.60 36.67
CA GLU A 38 -16.62 -12.88 37.83
C GLU A 38 -16.50 -11.34 37.72
N ASP A 39 -16.59 -10.73 36.53
CA ASP A 39 -16.23 -9.29 36.40
C ASP A 39 -17.44 -8.33 36.25
N GLU A 40 -18.66 -8.72 36.64
CA GLU A 40 -19.71 -7.73 36.97
C GLU A 40 -19.46 -7.10 38.34
N LYS A 41 -18.48 -6.19 38.45
CA LYS A 41 -18.51 -5.11 39.46
C LYS A 41 -17.45 -4.03 39.22
N GLN A 42 -17.95 -2.79 39.29
CA GLN A 42 -17.25 -1.51 39.40
C GLN A 42 -17.01 -0.77 38.08
N GLY A 43 -17.77 0.29 37.89
CA GLY A 43 -17.69 1.20 36.75
C GLY A 43 -17.04 2.53 37.08
N MET A 44 -16.94 3.39 36.07
CA MET A 44 -16.68 4.82 36.21
C MET A 44 -17.28 5.56 35.00
N ASN A 45 -17.79 6.77 35.24
CA ASN A 45 -18.29 7.75 34.27
C ASN A 45 -17.21 8.81 33.92
N PRO A 46 -17.39 9.61 32.84
CA PRO A 46 -16.34 10.36 32.11
C PRO A 46 -16.28 11.87 32.48
N PRO A 47 -15.44 12.69 31.79
CA PRO A 47 -16.05 13.69 30.87
C PRO A 47 -15.25 14.14 29.61
N PHE A 48 -16.02 14.41 28.54
CA PHE A 48 -16.05 15.54 27.59
C PHE A 48 -14.80 16.29 27.05
N SER A 49 -14.67 16.27 25.71
CA SER A 49 -14.66 17.36 24.70
C SER A 49 -13.65 18.53 24.75
N SER A 50 -12.89 18.73 23.66
CA SER A 50 -13.12 19.80 22.65
C SER A 50 -11.89 20.05 21.76
N SER A 51 -12.15 20.25 20.47
CA SER A 51 -11.26 20.67 19.38
C SER A 51 -10.84 22.15 19.48
N SER A 52 -9.70 22.53 18.86
CA SER A 52 -9.51 23.86 18.24
C SER A 52 -8.32 23.90 17.28
N GLU A 53 -8.57 24.53 16.12
CA GLU A 53 -7.66 24.88 15.02
C GLU A 53 -6.64 25.96 15.43
N PHE A 54 -5.51 26.07 14.71
CA PHE A 54 -4.53 27.15 14.90
C PHE A 54 -4.15 27.78 13.54
N GLU A 55 -4.47 29.07 13.39
CA GLU A 55 -4.06 29.95 12.28
C GLU A 55 -2.64 30.47 12.48
N GLU A 56 -1.87 30.58 11.39
CA GLU A 56 -0.50 31.08 11.38
C GLU A 56 -0.47 32.59 11.06
N GLN A 57 -0.05 33.40 12.04
CA GLN A 57 0.08 34.86 11.92
C GLN A 57 1.34 35.28 11.15
N VAL A 58 1.14 36.20 10.21
CA VAL A 58 2.17 36.93 9.44
C VAL A 58 2.73 38.08 10.28
N ASN A 59 4.05 38.15 10.46
CA ASN A 59 4.71 39.32 11.06
C ASN A 59 5.49 40.10 9.98
N SER A 60 5.07 41.35 9.76
CA SER A 60 5.77 42.34 8.93
C SER A 60 6.61 43.25 9.83
N SER A 61 7.88 43.47 9.48
CA SER A 61 8.63 44.61 9.99
C SER A 61 9.43 45.25 8.86
N ALA A 62 9.12 46.53 8.62
CA ALA A 62 9.73 47.42 7.65
C ALA A 62 11.22 47.67 7.94
N SER A 63 12.02 47.79 6.88
CA SER A 63 13.38 48.31 6.92
C SER A 63 13.58 49.21 5.70
N GLU A 64 14.04 50.43 5.97
CA GLU A 64 14.12 51.58 5.07
C GLU A 64 15.18 51.48 3.95
N CYS A 65 14.99 52.38 3.01
CA CYS A 65 15.47 52.47 1.64
C CYS A 65 17.00 52.58 1.48
N SER A 66 17.55 51.84 0.51
CA SER A 66 18.86 52.08 -0.09
C SER A 66 18.75 52.04 -1.63
N PRO A 67 19.53 52.83 -2.39
CA PRO A 67 19.36 52.97 -3.85
C PRO A 67 19.56 51.64 -4.59
N PRO A 68 18.83 51.40 -5.71
CA PRO A 68 18.87 50.13 -6.41
C PRO A 68 20.22 49.92 -7.10
N LYS A 69 21.06 49.07 -6.50
CA LYS A 69 22.19 48.47 -7.22
C LYS A 69 21.60 47.63 -8.36
N LYS A 70 21.95 47.96 -9.61
CA LYS A 70 21.59 47.15 -10.80
C LYS A 70 22.05 45.71 -10.53
N SER A 71 21.10 44.82 -10.27
CA SER A 71 21.38 43.41 -10.08
C SER A 71 21.93 42.88 -11.41
N LYS A 72 23.09 42.22 -11.35
CA LYS A 72 23.56 41.39 -12.47
C LYS A 72 22.42 40.41 -12.80
N PRO A 73 22.13 40.13 -14.08
CA PRO A 73 21.11 39.15 -14.42
C PRO A 73 21.42 37.85 -13.68
N GLY A 74 20.52 37.45 -12.77
CA GLY A 74 20.71 36.26 -11.96
C GLY A 74 20.88 35.05 -12.87
N LYS A 75 21.81 34.14 -12.55
CA LYS A 75 21.95 32.88 -13.27
C LYS A 75 20.56 32.23 -13.41
N PRO A 76 20.19 31.72 -14.60
CA PRO A 76 18.91 31.05 -14.79
C PRO A 76 18.76 29.91 -13.77
N ARG A 77 17.56 29.74 -13.22
CA ARG A 77 17.30 28.67 -12.25
C ARG A 77 17.47 27.32 -12.96
N ALA A 78 18.25 26.42 -12.36
CA ALA A 78 18.48 25.08 -12.88
C ALA A 78 17.15 24.35 -13.12
N LYS A 79 17.05 23.64 -14.25
CA LYS A 79 15.81 22.96 -14.67
C LYS A 79 15.59 21.69 -13.86
N ASN A 80 14.39 21.49 -13.35
CA ASN A 80 14.01 20.21 -12.74
C ASN A 80 13.71 19.19 -13.84
N ILE A 81 14.53 18.15 -13.93
CA ILE A 81 14.41 17.08 -14.92
C ILE A 81 13.66 15.85 -14.39
N MET A 82 13.27 15.85 -13.11
CA MET A 82 12.58 14.71 -12.52
C MET A 82 11.14 14.64 -13.04
N SER A 83 10.94 13.81 -14.07
CA SER A 83 9.61 13.50 -14.61
C SER A 83 9.00 12.28 -13.93
N PRO A 84 7.67 12.05 -14.03
CA PRO A 84 7.03 10.84 -13.52
C PRO A 84 7.70 9.57 -14.05
N VAL A 85 8.01 9.53 -15.35
CA VAL A 85 8.66 8.39 -16.00
C VAL A 85 10.04 8.13 -15.40
N LEU A 86 10.87 9.18 -15.26
CA LEU A 86 12.22 9.04 -14.70
C LEU A 86 12.16 8.59 -13.23
N ALA A 87 11.27 9.18 -12.42
CA ALA A 87 11.12 8.81 -11.01
C ALA A 87 10.69 7.34 -10.86
N LYS A 88 9.71 6.88 -11.64
CA LYS A 88 9.25 5.49 -11.67
C LYS A 88 10.37 4.53 -12.07
N ALA A 89 11.19 4.89 -13.06
CA ALA A 89 12.34 4.09 -13.48
C ALA A 89 13.40 3.96 -12.38
N LEU A 90 13.75 5.05 -11.71
CA LEU A 90 14.69 5.04 -10.56
C LEU A 90 14.16 4.21 -9.40
N ASP A 91 12.87 4.33 -9.10
CA ASP A 91 12.19 3.57 -8.04
C ASP A 91 12.19 2.06 -8.38
N ARG A 92 11.82 1.69 -9.61
CA ARG A 92 11.80 0.29 -10.07
C ARG A 92 13.18 -0.36 -10.10
N THR A 93 14.21 0.42 -10.41
CA THR A 93 15.61 -0.05 -10.48
C THR A 93 16.34 0.03 -9.13
N LYS A 94 15.62 0.36 -8.05
CA LYS A 94 16.15 0.41 -6.68
C LYS A 94 17.28 1.45 -6.49
N ILE A 95 17.33 2.48 -7.35
CA ILE A 95 18.38 3.51 -7.33
C ILE A 95 18.11 4.51 -6.20
N SER A 96 19.09 4.69 -5.31
CA SER A 96 19.00 5.65 -4.21
C SER A 96 19.10 7.09 -4.69
N ASP A 97 18.68 8.07 -3.87
CA ASP A 97 18.82 9.49 -4.23
C ASP A 97 20.29 9.89 -4.46
N ARG A 98 21.25 9.20 -3.82
CA ARG A 98 22.68 9.46 -4.02
C ARG A 98 23.16 8.89 -5.35
N ASP A 99 22.77 7.67 -5.67
CA ASP A 99 23.17 7.02 -6.92
C ASP A 99 22.52 7.70 -8.12
N ALA A 100 21.27 8.18 -7.97
CA ALA A 100 20.57 8.96 -8.97
C ALA A 100 21.32 10.24 -9.34
N VAL A 101 21.94 10.94 -8.37
CA VAL A 101 22.77 12.13 -8.65
C VAL A 101 23.89 11.80 -9.61
N HIS A 102 24.64 10.73 -9.32
CA HIS A 102 25.78 10.31 -10.14
C HIS A 102 25.35 9.84 -11.52
N LEU A 103 24.31 8.99 -11.60
CA LEU A 103 23.81 8.46 -12.86
C LEU A 103 23.31 9.58 -13.78
N ILE A 104 22.51 10.50 -13.24
CA ILE A 104 21.92 11.59 -14.01
C ILE A 104 22.99 12.58 -14.47
N ALA A 105 23.94 12.94 -13.60
CA ALA A 105 25.03 13.86 -13.97
C ALA A 105 25.90 13.27 -15.09
N ALA A 106 26.29 12.00 -14.96
CA ALA A 106 27.06 11.29 -15.99
C ALA A 106 26.29 11.19 -17.30
N ALA A 107 25.01 10.77 -17.26
CA ALA A 107 24.16 10.68 -18.44
C ALA A 107 24.01 12.05 -19.13
N ALA A 108 23.73 13.11 -18.38
CA ALA A 108 23.61 14.46 -18.90
C ALA A 108 24.89 14.90 -19.64
N GLN A 109 26.06 14.69 -19.02
CA GLN A 109 27.35 15.01 -19.63
C GLN A 109 27.56 14.23 -20.94
N THR A 110 27.28 12.92 -20.95
CA THR A 110 27.45 12.08 -22.16
C THR A 110 26.49 12.44 -23.30
N LEU A 111 25.30 12.96 -22.96
CA LEU A 111 24.30 13.41 -23.92
C LEU A 111 24.53 14.87 -24.39
N GLY A 112 25.60 15.51 -23.95
CA GLY A 112 25.95 16.88 -24.34
C GLY A 112 25.18 17.96 -23.58
N HIS A 113 24.51 17.63 -22.47
CA HIS A 113 23.87 18.62 -21.61
C HIS A 113 24.87 19.16 -20.56
N ASN A 114 24.82 20.46 -20.31
CA ASN A 114 25.59 21.07 -19.24
C ASN A 114 24.97 20.70 -17.87
N VAL A 115 25.76 20.09 -17.00
CA VAL A 115 25.31 19.66 -15.66
C VAL A 115 24.93 20.85 -14.78
N GLU A 116 25.53 22.03 -14.96
CA GLU A 116 25.20 23.23 -14.20
C GLU A 116 23.76 23.73 -14.44
N ASP A 117 23.20 23.43 -15.61
CA ASP A 117 21.84 23.87 -15.99
C ASP A 117 20.75 22.93 -15.45
N ILE A 118 21.13 21.81 -14.84
CA ILE A 118 20.23 20.74 -14.40
C ILE A 118 20.19 20.70 -12.87
N ALA A 119 18.99 20.59 -12.30
CA ALA A 119 18.80 20.49 -10.85
C ALA A 119 19.13 19.08 -10.31
N VAL A 120 20.39 18.64 -10.40
CA VAL A 120 20.86 17.30 -9.95
C VAL A 120 21.21 17.27 -8.45
N ASN A 121 20.63 18.15 -7.63
CA ASN A 121 20.87 18.14 -6.19
C ASN A 121 20.10 17.00 -5.51
N ARG A 122 20.75 16.25 -4.61
CA ARG A 122 20.14 15.13 -3.87
C ARG A 122 18.82 15.53 -3.18
N LYS A 123 18.77 16.70 -2.53
CA LYS A 123 17.55 17.17 -1.84
C LYS A 123 16.42 17.42 -2.84
N THR A 124 16.72 18.04 -3.98
CA THR A 124 15.76 18.32 -5.04
C THR A 124 15.22 17.03 -5.67
N ILE A 125 16.10 16.06 -5.94
CA ILE A 125 15.72 14.72 -6.43
C ILE A 125 14.80 14.03 -5.43
N ARG A 126 15.17 14.01 -4.15
CA ARG A 126 14.37 13.39 -3.07
C ARG A 126 12.97 14.01 -2.99
N GLN A 127 12.89 15.33 -2.89
CA GLN A 127 11.62 16.06 -2.78
C GLN A 127 10.73 15.83 -4.01
N SER A 128 11.32 15.87 -5.21
CA SER A 128 10.61 15.60 -6.45
C SER A 128 10.08 14.17 -6.51
N ARG A 129 10.89 13.17 -6.14
CA ARG A 129 10.45 11.76 -6.06
C ARG A 129 9.32 11.57 -5.07
N MET A 130 9.40 12.12 -3.87
CA MET A 130 8.34 12.03 -2.87
C MET A 130 7.02 12.61 -3.40
N LYS A 131 7.07 13.81 -4.01
CA LYS A 131 5.89 14.44 -4.62
C LYS A 131 5.29 13.58 -5.74
N LEU A 132 6.13 13.08 -6.64
CA LEU A 132 5.70 12.26 -7.78
C LEU A 132 5.13 10.92 -7.35
N ARG A 133 5.62 10.33 -6.25
CA ARG A 133 5.05 9.09 -5.69
C ARG A 133 3.63 9.31 -5.19
N VAL A 134 3.41 10.38 -4.42
CA VAL A 134 2.07 10.74 -3.93
C VAL A 134 1.13 11.04 -5.09
N GLN A 135 1.58 11.81 -6.09
CA GLN A 135 0.78 12.13 -7.26
C GLN A 135 0.43 10.87 -8.07
N SER A 136 1.42 10.02 -8.35
CA SER A 136 1.21 8.78 -9.09
C SER A 136 0.26 7.83 -8.36
N PHE A 137 0.35 7.77 -7.02
CA PHE A 137 -0.57 7.01 -6.19
C PHE A 137 -2.01 7.49 -6.34
N LYS A 138 -2.24 8.82 -6.23
CA LYS A 138 -3.58 9.41 -6.38
C LYS A 138 -4.16 9.11 -7.77
N SER A 139 -3.38 9.39 -8.81
CA SER A 139 -3.82 9.15 -10.19
C SER A 139 -4.09 7.67 -10.48
N ALA A 140 -3.24 6.76 -10.03
CA ALA A 140 -3.45 5.33 -10.20
C ALA A 140 -4.74 4.86 -9.50
N LYS A 141 -5.00 5.37 -8.29
CA LYS A 141 -6.21 5.05 -7.54
C LYS A 141 -7.47 5.58 -8.21
N GLU A 142 -7.45 6.82 -8.69
CA GLU A 142 -8.57 7.43 -9.41
C GLU A 142 -8.87 6.65 -10.70
N GLN A 143 -7.84 6.34 -11.48
CA GLN A 143 -7.99 5.55 -12.71
C GLN A 143 -8.54 4.15 -12.45
N PHE A 144 -8.07 3.48 -11.39
CA PHE A 144 -8.59 2.18 -11.00
C PHE A 144 -10.09 2.25 -10.69
N ILE A 145 -10.53 3.24 -9.90
CA ILE A 145 -11.93 3.42 -9.52
C ILE A 145 -12.81 3.74 -10.74
N LEU A 146 -12.35 4.60 -11.64
CA LEU A 146 -13.09 4.97 -12.86
C LEU A 146 -13.34 3.79 -13.80
N ASN A 147 -12.46 2.78 -13.77
CA ASN A 147 -12.54 1.61 -14.63
C ASN A 147 -13.37 0.46 -14.02
N LEU A 148 -13.95 0.63 -12.82
CA LEU A 148 -14.75 -0.39 -12.17
C LEU A 148 -16.15 -0.49 -12.79
N ASP A 149 -16.52 -1.68 -13.28
CA ASP A 149 -17.91 -2.03 -13.55
C ASP A 149 -18.57 -2.53 -12.25
N PRO A 150 -19.67 -1.89 -11.78
CA PRO A 150 -20.37 -2.29 -10.58
C PRO A 150 -21.03 -3.68 -10.66
N THR A 151 -21.12 -4.27 -11.85
CA THR A 151 -21.72 -5.60 -12.07
C THR A 151 -20.74 -6.76 -11.89
N ILE A 152 -19.43 -6.49 -11.94
CA ILE A 152 -18.38 -7.51 -11.82
C ILE A 152 -17.91 -7.58 -10.36
N PRO A 153 -17.81 -8.79 -9.75
CA PRO A 153 -17.36 -8.92 -8.39
C PRO A 153 -15.87 -8.59 -8.25
N LEU A 154 -15.55 -7.77 -7.25
CA LEU A 154 -14.18 -7.50 -6.83
C LEU A 154 -13.63 -8.67 -6.00
N VAL A 155 -12.34 -8.95 -6.18
CA VAL A 155 -11.61 -10.00 -5.47
C VAL A 155 -10.57 -9.35 -4.59
N VAL A 156 -10.49 -9.73 -3.32
CA VAL A 156 -9.50 -9.18 -2.37
C VAL A 156 -8.49 -10.25 -2.03
N HIS A 157 -7.22 -9.89 -2.16
CA HIS A 157 -6.08 -10.72 -1.90
C HIS A 157 -5.30 -10.11 -0.73
N TRP A 158 -5.04 -10.94 0.26
CA TRP A 158 -4.26 -10.61 1.43
C TRP A 158 -3.46 -11.85 1.86
N ASP A 159 -2.21 -11.65 2.20
CA ASP A 159 -1.32 -12.67 2.75
C ASP A 159 -0.19 -11.93 3.47
N GLY A 160 0.23 -12.45 4.61
CA GLY A 160 1.13 -11.78 5.54
C GLY A 160 2.53 -12.37 5.51
N LYS A 161 3.52 -11.59 5.96
CA LYS A 161 4.85 -12.11 6.26
C LYS A 161 5.50 -11.29 7.35
N LEU A 162 6.05 -12.00 8.34
CA LEU A 162 6.93 -11.40 9.33
C LEU A 162 8.23 -10.95 8.67
N LEU A 163 8.45 -9.63 8.65
CA LEU A 163 9.65 -9.02 8.10
C LEU A 163 10.34 -8.17 9.18
N PRO A 164 11.69 -8.19 9.22
CA PRO A 164 12.43 -7.33 10.13
C PRO A 164 12.25 -5.86 9.73
N GLU A 165 12.19 -4.95 10.70
CA GLU A 165 12.04 -3.51 10.42
C GLU A 165 13.31 -2.91 9.79
N THR A 166 14.46 -3.36 10.27
CA THR A 166 15.78 -2.97 9.76
C THR A 166 16.51 -4.21 9.29
N ALA A 167 17.36 -4.08 8.27
CA ALA A 167 18.16 -5.19 7.76
C ALA A 167 19.00 -5.83 8.90
N GLY A 168 18.73 -7.10 9.21
CA GLY A 168 19.37 -7.84 10.31
C GLY A 168 18.87 -7.50 11.71
N GLY A 169 17.80 -6.72 11.85
CA GLY A 169 17.18 -6.39 13.12
C GLY A 169 16.42 -7.56 13.75
N LYS A 170 16.29 -7.54 15.08
CA LYS A 170 15.50 -8.53 15.85
C LYS A 170 14.01 -8.22 15.87
N GLU A 171 13.66 -6.94 15.75
CA GLU A 171 12.29 -6.49 15.75
C GLU A 171 11.64 -6.80 14.41
N THR A 172 10.54 -7.55 14.46
CA THR A 172 9.79 -8.00 13.29
C THR A 172 8.36 -7.52 13.37
N TYR A 173 7.80 -7.20 12.21
CA TYR A 173 6.42 -6.78 12.04
C TYR A 173 5.78 -7.66 10.98
N ASP A 174 4.50 -7.96 11.17
CA ASP A 174 3.73 -8.61 10.13
C ASP A 174 3.41 -7.58 9.03
N ARG A 175 3.81 -7.89 7.81
CA ARG A 175 3.61 -7.05 6.62
C ARG A 175 2.53 -7.69 5.78
N LEU A 176 1.35 -7.07 5.77
CA LEU A 176 0.14 -7.56 5.13
C LEU A 176 -0.22 -6.71 3.90
N PRO A 177 0.24 -7.07 2.68
CA PRO A 177 -0.28 -6.52 1.44
C PRO A 177 -1.78 -6.76 1.30
N ILE A 178 -2.50 -5.70 0.95
CA ILE A 178 -3.92 -5.75 0.56
C ILE A 178 -3.99 -5.36 -0.91
N ILE A 179 -4.35 -6.32 -1.75
CA ILE A 179 -4.48 -6.15 -3.20
C ILE A 179 -5.92 -6.42 -3.59
N VAL A 180 -6.48 -5.58 -4.44
CA VAL A 180 -7.80 -5.79 -5.03
C VAL A 180 -7.63 -6.12 -6.49
N SER A 181 -8.35 -7.14 -6.96
CA SER A 181 -8.39 -7.53 -8.36
C SER A 181 -9.79 -7.38 -8.90
N TYR A 182 -9.87 -6.94 -10.15
CA TYR A 182 -11.05 -6.69 -10.94
C TYR A 182 -10.76 -7.17 -12.35
N GLU A 183 -11.50 -8.19 -12.83
CA GLU A 183 -11.23 -8.82 -14.12
C GLU A 183 -9.74 -9.29 -14.21
N GLU A 184 -8.97 -8.79 -15.17
CA GLU A 184 -7.52 -9.03 -15.31
C GLU A 184 -6.65 -7.93 -14.69
N ASN A 185 -7.27 -6.93 -14.07
CA ASN A 185 -6.60 -5.82 -13.43
C ASN A 185 -6.43 -6.05 -11.94
N GLU A 186 -5.28 -5.65 -11.42
CA GLU A 186 -4.97 -5.73 -10.00
C GLU A 186 -4.55 -4.36 -9.51
N GLN A 187 -4.76 -4.05 -8.23
CA GLN A 187 -4.28 -2.82 -7.61
C GLN A 187 -3.85 -3.11 -6.17
N LEU A 188 -2.57 -2.88 -5.89
CA LEU A 188 -2.08 -2.86 -4.51
C LEU A 188 -2.64 -1.60 -3.85
N LEU A 189 -3.41 -1.76 -2.76
CA LEU A 189 -3.99 -0.64 -2.03
C LEU A 189 -3.07 -0.13 -0.93
N ASN A 190 -2.48 -1.06 -0.18
CA ASN A 190 -1.60 -0.78 0.94
C ASN A 190 -0.82 -2.04 1.34
N VAL A 191 0.27 -1.87 2.09
CA VAL A 191 0.95 -2.95 2.82
C VAL A 191 0.95 -2.59 4.30
N SER A 192 -0.02 -3.11 5.05
CA SER A 192 -0.17 -2.79 6.48
C SER A 192 1.04 -3.28 7.28
N LYS A 193 1.54 -2.44 8.18
CA LYS A 193 2.52 -2.80 9.21
C LYS A 193 1.76 -3.17 10.48
N LEU A 194 1.87 -4.41 10.92
CA LEU A 194 1.18 -4.91 12.10
C LEU A 194 2.21 -5.39 13.14
N PRO A 195 1.95 -5.19 14.45
CA PRO A 195 2.80 -5.77 15.49
C PRO A 195 2.82 -7.30 15.37
N ASN A 196 3.92 -7.92 15.79
CA ASN A 196 4.06 -9.38 15.74
C ASN A 196 2.97 -10.06 16.58
N GLY A 197 2.49 -11.21 16.11
CA GLY A 197 1.36 -11.97 16.65
C GLY A 197 1.55 -12.58 18.04
N THR A 198 2.48 -12.08 18.85
CA THR A 198 2.57 -12.41 20.29
C THR A 198 1.77 -11.41 21.15
N ASP A 199 1.39 -10.24 20.59
CA ASP A 199 0.56 -9.19 21.21
C ASP A 199 -0.88 -9.15 20.65
N VAL A 200 -1.36 -10.22 20.01
CA VAL A 200 -2.69 -10.25 19.33
C VAL A 200 -3.88 -10.14 20.28
N ASN A 201 -3.66 -10.24 21.60
CA ASN A 201 -4.75 -10.15 22.57
C ASN A 201 -5.37 -8.73 22.62
N ASP A 202 -4.65 -7.72 22.12
CA ASP A 202 -5.09 -6.32 22.16
C ASP A 202 -5.34 -5.71 20.77
N ILE A 203 -5.27 -6.50 19.67
CA ILE A 203 -5.52 -5.98 18.32
C ILE A 203 -7.02 -6.02 18.03
N HIS A 204 -7.66 -4.86 18.07
CA HIS A 204 -9.07 -4.68 17.75
C HIS A 204 -9.25 -4.45 16.24
N LEU A 205 -10.45 -4.73 15.69
CA LEU A 205 -10.70 -4.53 14.25
C LEU A 205 -10.45 -3.07 13.83
N GLU A 206 -10.60 -2.12 14.75
CA GLU A 206 -10.28 -0.70 14.56
C GLU A 206 -8.80 -0.45 14.19
N ASP A 207 -7.87 -1.29 14.64
CA ASP A 207 -6.45 -1.19 14.28
C ASP A 207 -6.20 -1.47 12.78
N PHE A 208 -7.12 -2.20 12.15
CA PHE A 208 -7.11 -2.46 10.71
C PHE A 208 -7.87 -1.37 9.91
N VAL A 209 -8.58 -0.46 10.59
CA VAL A 209 -9.36 0.62 9.99
C VAL A 209 -8.57 1.93 10.06
N SER A 210 -7.69 2.15 9.08
CA SER A 210 -7.01 3.41 8.83
C SER A 210 -7.76 4.25 7.80
N SER A 211 -7.41 5.53 7.66
CA SER A 211 -7.90 6.36 6.54
C SER A 211 -7.63 5.74 5.16
N ALA A 212 -6.63 4.87 5.03
CA ALA A 212 -6.32 4.13 3.81
C ALA A 212 -7.28 2.94 3.58
N THR A 213 -7.68 2.22 4.63
CA THR A 213 -8.64 1.10 4.55
C THR A 213 -10.10 1.58 4.62
N SER A 214 -10.39 2.77 5.11
CA SER A 214 -11.70 3.42 4.94
C SER A 214 -12.04 3.60 3.45
N LYS A 215 -11.05 4.02 2.64
CA LYS A 215 -11.21 4.12 1.18
C LYS A 215 -11.47 2.79 0.48
N PHE A 216 -11.21 1.65 1.13
CA PHE A 216 -11.57 0.34 0.61
C PHE A 216 -13.08 0.11 0.72
N PHE A 217 -13.72 0.58 1.79
CA PHE A 217 -15.18 0.58 1.88
C PHE A 217 -15.80 1.50 0.82
N ASP A 218 -15.24 2.70 0.60
CA ASP A 218 -15.69 3.60 -0.48
C ASP A 218 -15.61 2.92 -1.85
N MET A 219 -14.49 2.26 -2.14
CA MET A 219 -14.25 1.54 -3.40
C MET A 219 -15.26 0.39 -3.60
N LEU A 220 -15.62 -0.31 -2.52
CA LEU A 220 -16.61 -1.38 -2.57
C LEU A 220 -18.05 -0.85 -2.47
N ASN A 221 -18.26 0.47 -2.44
CA ASN A 221 -19.55 1.10 -2.17
C ASN A 221 -20.23 0.49 -0.93
N LEU A 222 -19.43 0.31 0.13
CA LEU A 222 -19.83 -0.23 1.41
C LEU A 222 -20.04 0.91 2.41
N PRO A 223 -21.12 0.83 3.21
CA PRO A 223 -21.37 1.82 4.24
C PRO A 223 -20.30 1.73 5.33
N THR A 224 -19.84 2.89 5.81
CA THR A 224 -18.77 3.06 6.82
C THR A 224 -19.27 3.66 8.12
N ASP A 225 -20.57 3.96 8.21
CA ASP A 225 -21.26 4.52 9.38
C ASP A 225 -21.00 3.71 10.66
N PHE A 226 -20.92 2.38 10.53
CA PHE A 226 -20.67 1.50 11.67
C PHE A 226 -19.26 1.68 12.27
N LEU A 227 -18.28 2.20 11.53
CA LEU A 227 -16.91 2.40 12.04
C LEU A 227 -16.85 3.48 13.12
N GLN A 228 -17.88 4.33 13.23
CA GLN A 228 -18.00 5.33 14.30
C GLN A 228 -18.71 4.77 15.55
N LEU A 229 -19.24 3.55 15.49
CA LEU A 229 -19.92 2.88 16.59
C LEU A 229 -18.95 1.94 17.31
N SER A 230 -19.21 1.70 18.60
CA SER A 230 -18.46 0.69 19.37
C SER A 230 -18.61 -0.70 18.72
N PRO A 231 -17.53 -1.53 18.68
CA PRO A 231 -17.56 -2.85 18.05
C PRO A 231 -18.67 -3.79 18.53
N SER A 232 -19.12 -3.63 19.77
CA SER A 232 -20.24 -4.39 20.35
C SER A 232 -21.58 -4.14 19.64
N LEU A 233 -21.75 -2.97 19.02
CA LEU A 233 -22.96 -2.56 18.31
C LEU A 233 -22.92 -2.88 16.80
N TRP A 234 -21.84 -3.46 16.30
CA TRP A 234 -21.70 -3.71 14.87
C TRP A 234 -22.64 -4.80 14.37
N GLN A 235 -22.84 -5.87 15.14
CA GLN A 235 -23.72 -6.97 14.72
C GLN A 235 -25.19 -6.56 14.56
N THR A 236 -25.61 -5.47 15.21
CA THR A 236 -26.96 -4.92 15.09
C THR A 236 -27.05 -3.80 14.05
N ASN A 237 -25.92 -3.29 13.55
CA ASN A 237 -25.88 -2.26 12.51
C ASN A 237 -26.12 -2.89 11.12
N ALA A 238 -27.06 -2.31 10.37
CA ALA A 238 -27.43 -2.77 9.03
C ALA A 238 -26.32 -2.58 7.99
N GLY A 239 -25.55 -1.48 8.12
CA GLY A 239 -24.38 -1.20 7.29
C GLY A 239 -23.27 -2.23 7.47
N TYR A 240 -22.93 -2.56 8.72
CA TYR A 240 -21.99 -3.64 9.03
C TYR A 240 -22.47 -4.99 8.48
N CYS A 241 -23.73 -5.37 8.72
CA CYS A 241 -24.27 -6.64 8.21
C CYS A 241 -24.20 -6.73 6.68
N LYS A 242 -24.50 -5.62 5.97
CA LYS A 242 -24.39 -5.53 4.52
C LYS A 242 -22.94 -5.64 4.05
N ALA A 243 -22.02 -4.92 4.69
CA ALA A 243 -20.59 -4.98 4.41
C ALA A 243 -20.03 -6.38 4.67
N GLN A 244 -20.35 -6.99 5.81
CA GLN A 244 -19.94 -8.33 6.19
C GLN A 244 -20.45 -9.38 5.20
N LYS A 245 -21.72 -9.30 4.76
CA LYS A 245 -22.28 -10.21 3.76
C LYS A 245 -21.56 -10.09 2.42
N LYS A 246 -21.24 -8.87 1.99
CA LYS A 246 -20.49 -8.62 0.75
C LYS A 246 -19.06 -9.15 0.84
N LEU A 247 -18.36 -8.89 1.95
CA LEU A 247 -17.00 -9.38 2.20
C LEU A 247 -16.95 -10.92 2.25
N LYS A 248 -17.93 -11.57 2.87
CA LYS A 248 -18.04 -13.04 2.91
C LYS A 248 -18.23 -13.70 1.53
N THR A 249 -18.72 -12.95 0.54
CA THR A 249 -18.88 -13.46 -0.84
C THR A 249 -17.65 -13.26 -1.72
N MET A 250 -16.62 -12.53 -1.24
CA MET A 250 -15.41 -12.30 -2.02
C MET A 250 -14.55 -13.56 -2.02
N LYS A 251 -14.13 -14.00 -3.20
CA LYS A 251 -13.15 -15.07 -3.35
C LYS A 251 -11.79 -14.56 -2.86
N VAL A 252 -11.09 -15.37 -2.07
CA VAL A 252 -9.72 -15.08 -1.62
C VAL A 252 -8.78 -16.01 -2.38
N VAL A 253 -7.70 -15.46 -2.96
CA VAL A 253 -6.69 -16.23 -3.71
C VAL A 253 -5.29 -15.80 -3.28
N ASN A 254 -4.39 -16.77 -3.06
CA ASN A 254 -3.09 -16.51 -2.43
C ASN A 254 -2.02 -15.93 -3.38
N ASP A 255 -1.94 -16.41 -4.62
CA ASP A 255 -0.82 -16.11 -5.55
C ASP A 255 -0.57 -14.60 -5.76
N VAL A 256 -1.65 -13.80 -5.78
CA VAL A 256 -1.57 -12.34 -5.94
C VAL A 256 -1.00 -11.69 -4.68
N ALA A 257 -1.41 -12.16 -3.51
CA ALA A 257 -0.92 -11.67 -2.23
C ALA A 257 0.55 -12.06 -2.00
N GLU A 258 0.97 -13.27 -2.39
CA GLU A 258 2.37 -13.69 -2.37
C GLU A 258 3.28 -12.76 -3.19
N ARG A 259 2.80 -12.27 -4.35
CA ARG A 259 3.52 -11.23 -5.12
C ARG A 259 3.59 -9.90 -4.39
N GLY A 260 2.53 -9.52 -3.67
CA GLY A 260 2.53 -8.37 -2.77
C GLY A 260 3.60 -8.49 -1.69
N VAL A 261 3.71 -9.67 -1.07
CA VAL A 261 4.72 -9.98 -0.06
C VAL A 261 6.12 -9.88 -0.65
N ALA A 262 6.37 -10.50 -1.81
CA ALA A 262 7.65 -10.42 -2.48
C ALA A 262 8.05 -8.97 -2.80
N LEU A 263 7.09 -8.12 -3.19
CA LEU A 263 7.34 -6.71 -3.46
C LEU A 263 7.75 -5.92 -2.22
N ILE A 264 7.08 -6.10 -1.07
CA ILE A 264 7.51 -5.42 0.16
C ILE A 264 8.89 -5.93 0.61
N GLN A 265 9.15 -7.24 0.51
CA GLN A 265 10.46 -7.82 0.84
C GLN A 265 11.59 -7.18 0.02
N ASP A 266 11.34 -6.94 -1.27
CA ASP A 266 12.29 -6.32 -2.18
C ASP A 266 12.68 -4.87 -1.81
N TYR A 267 11.78 -4.16 -1.13
CA TYR A 267 11.82 -2.69 -0.97
C TYR A 267 11.87 -2.20 0.48
N ILE A 268 11.62 -3.06 1.47
CA ILE A 268 11.50 -2.67 2.87
C ILE A 268 12.73 -1.91 3.40
N HIS A 269 13.94 -2.28 2.94
CA HIS A 269 15.21 -1.66 3.34
C HIS A 269 15.86 -0.79 2.26
N VAL A 270 15.13 -0.45 1.21
CA VAL A 270 15.67 0.22 0.02
C VAL A 270 14.96 1.55 -0.23
N ILE A 271 15.67 2.55 -0.74
CA ILE A 271 15.19 3.89 -1.12
C ILE A 271 14.70 4.77 0.05
N THR A 272 13.83 4.27 0.93
CA THR A 272 13.23 5.05 2.02
C THR A 272 13.09 4.24 3.32
N LYS A 273 13.28 4.93 4.45
CA LYS A 273 12.96 4.41 5.79
C LYS A 273 11.56 4.83 6.26
N ASP A 274 11.05 5.90 5.67
CA ASP A 274 9.73 6.45 5.96
C ASP A 274 8.63 5.51 5.48
N GLU A 275 7.73 5.12 6.38
CA GLU A 275 6.68 4.12 6.14
C GLU A 275 5.63 4.63 5.16
N GLU A 276 5.18 5.88 5.30
CA GLU A 276 4.16 6.46 4.41
C GLU A 276 4.68 6.55 2.97
N GLN A 277 5.91 7.04 2.79
CA GLN A 277 6.57 7.08 1.48
C GLN A 277 6.84 5.69 0.92
N ARG A 278 7.05 4.69 1.77
CA ARG A 278 7.18 3.30 1.33
C ARG A 278 5.87 2.80 0.73
N GLN A 279 4.72 3.13 1.32
CA GLN A 279 3.44 2.74 0.75
C GLN A 279 3.21 3.31 -0.65
N PHE A 280 3.53 4.59 -0.86
CA PHE A 280 3.45 5.18 -2.20
C PHE A 280 4.47 4.55 -3.16
N LEU A 281 5.70 4.29 -2.70
CA LEU A 281 6.74 3.66 -3.50
C LEU A 281 6.32 2.27 -4.01
N LEU A 282 5.79 1.41 -3.13
CA LEU A 282 5.37 0.04 -3.50
C LEU A 282 4.30 0.06 -4.58
N GLN A 283 3.33 0.95 -4.46
CA GLN A 283 2.26 1.06 -5.46
C GLN A 283 2.77 1.58 -6.79
N VAL A 284 3.63 2.59 -6.76
CA VAL A 284 4.25 3.15 -7.96
C VAL A 284 5.10 2.10 -8.69
N VAL A 285 5.85 1.30 -7.95
CA VAL A 285 6.65 0.21 -8.53
C VAL A 285 5.76 -0.90 -9.09
N SER A 286 4.69 -1.27 -8.38
CA SER A 286 3.72 -2.27 -8.85
C SER A 286 3.06 -1.85 -10.16
N ASP A 287 2.59 -0.61 -10.25
CA ASP A 287 2.04 -0.01 -11.48
C ASP A 287 3.09 0.03 -12.61
N HIS A 288 4.29 0.54 -12.31
CA HIS A 288 5.37 0.58 -13.30
C HIS A 288 5.80 -0.82 -13.79
N ARG A 289 5.68 -1.87 -12.96
CA ARG A 289 5.90 -3.27 -13.34
C ARG A 289 4.93 -3.76 -14.40
N LYS A 290 3.68 -3.30 -14.38
CA LYS A 290 2.67 -3.61 -15.40
C LYS A 290 2.93 -2.89 -16.71
N ASN A 291 3.24 -1.60 -16.62
CA ASN A 291 3.48 -0.76 -17.80
C ASN A 291 4.81 -1.07 -18.50
N PHE A 292 5.82 -1.53 -17.76
CA PHE A 292 7.14 -1.90 -18.28
C PHE A 292 7.47 -3.34 -17.84
N PRO A 293 6.95 -4.38 -18.50
CA PRO A 293 7.09 -5.75 -18.02
C PRO A 293 8.54 -6.24 -18.08
N ASN A 294 9.31 -5.85 -19.09
CA ASN A 294 10.71 -6.23 -19.27
C ASN A 294 11.57 -5.05 -19.77
N SER A 295 12.89 -5.25 -19.80
CA SER A 295 13.88 -4.24 -20.21
C SER A 295 14.19 -4.25 -21.71
N LEU A 296 13.45 -5.00 -22.53
CA LEU A 296 13.69 -5.04 -23.97
C LEU A 296 13.40 -3.66 -24.58
N LYS A 297 14.30 -3.20 -25.46
CA LYS A 297 14.19 -1.89 -26.12
C LYS A 297 12.83 -1.67 -26.76
N ARG A 298 12.28 -2.67 -27.46
CA ARG A 298 10.94 -2.60 -28.10
C ARG A 298 9.85 -2.30 -27.07
N THR A 299 9.86 -3.01 -25.95
CA THR A 299 8.85 -2.93 -24.90
C THR A 299 8.93 -1.60 -24.18
N VAL A 300 10.14 -1.11 -23.90
CA VAL A 300 10.35 0.22 -23.31
C VAL A 300 9.83 1.31 -24.24
N ILE A 301 10.12 1.23 -25.55
CA ILE A 301 9.64 2.22 -26.52
C ILE A 301 8.11 2.20 -26.63
N GLU A 302 7.50 1.03 -26.72
CA GLU A 302 6.03 0.89 -26.77
C GLU A 302 5.35 1.48 -25.52
N ALA A 303 5.90 1.17 -24.34
CA ALA A 303 5.38 1.70 -23.08
C ALA A 303 5.54 3.22 -22.96
N LEU A 304 6.67 3.79 -23.42
CA LEU A 304 6.87 5.24 -23.46
C LEU A 304 5.86 5.91 -24.40
N LYS A 305 5.66 5.37 -25.61
CA LYS A 305 4.66 5.88 -26.56
C LYS A 305 3.24 5.86 -25.99
N LYS A 306 2.88 4.79 -25.26
CA LYS A 306 1.57 4.68 -24.61
C LYS A 306 1.36 5.78 -23.56
N ASN A 307 2.41 6.15 -22.83
CA ASN A 307 2.35 7.23 -21.84
C ASN A 307 2.26 8.62 -22.49
N ASP A 308 2.89 8.82 -23.65
CA ASP A 308 2.84 10.09 -24.38
C ASP A 308 1.46 10.35 -25.04
N LEU A 309 0.72 9.28 -25.39
CA LEU A 309 -0.64 9.36 -25.95
C LEU A 309 -1.74 9.66 -24.90
N CYS A 310 -1.39 9.64 -23.61
CA CYS A 310 -2.34 9.78 -22.49
C CYS A 310 -2.19 11.14 -21.77
N CYS A 311 -1.36 12.05 -22.29
CA CYS A 311 -1.15 13.42 -21.80
C CYS A 311 -1.83 14.46 -22.69
#